data_AF-A0A921HXI4-F1
#
_entry.id   AF-A0A921HXI4-F1
#
_cell.length_a   1.000
_cell.length_b   1.000
_cell.length_c   1.000
_cell.angle_alpha   90.00
_cell.angle_beta   90.00
_cell.angle_gamma   90.00
#
_symmetry.space_group_name_H-M   'P 1'
#
loop_
_entity.id
_entity.type
_entity.pdbx_description
1 polymer ?
#
loop_
_entity_poly.entity_id
_entity_poly.type
_entity_poly.pdbx_seq_one_letter_code
_entity_poly.pdbx_strand_id
1 'polypeptide(L)'
;MREIFDYYRTVANRKVAKKIVSKISETIDLLTVHPHIGGILSDYADLPFTYRSIVAHPHYKVIYRVEDDKVIVISVWDCRQDPSGLDNEFQEE
;
A
#
# COMPACT_ATOMS: atom_id res chain seq x y z
N MET A 1 1.86 8.04 4.60
CA MET A 1 0.96 8.06 5.79
C MET A 1 0.51 9.46 6.23
N ARG A 2 1.42 10.44 6.43
CA ARG A 2 1.05 11.81 6.85
C ARG A 2 0.09 12.51 5.88
N GLU A 3 0.32 12.37 4.58
CA GLU A 3 -0.51 13.00 3.54
C GLU A 3 -1.96 12.48 3.57
N ILE A 4 -2.15 11.16 3.70
CA ILE A 4 -3.47 10.52 3.87
C ILE A 4 -4.16 11.09 5.12
N PHE A 5 -3.44 11.21 6.23
CA PHE A 5 -3.98 11.79 7.46
C PHE A 5 -4.45 13.23 7.24
N ASP A 6 -3.59 14.08 6.69
CA ASP A 6 -3.86 15.51 6.53
C ASP A 6 -5.00 15.76 5.52
N TYR A 7 -5.09 14.97 4.46
CA TYR A 7 -6.21 14.99 3.52
C TYR A 7 -7.53 14.67 4.24
N TYR A 8 -7.66 13.50 4.88
CA TYR A 8 -8.91 13.11 5.54
C TYR A 8 -9.25 13.93 6.79
N ARG A 9 -8.25 14.53 7.43
CA ARG A 9 -8.47 15.49 8.52
C ARG A 9 -9.24 16.70 8.02
N THR A 10 -8.95 17.12 6.78
CA THR A 10 -9.51 18.31 6.13
C THR A 10 -10.84 18.01 5.44
N VAL A 11 -10.93 16.92 4.66
CA VAL A 11 -12.14 16.59 3.89
C VAL A 11 -13.23 15.88 4.70
N ALA A 12 -12.88 15.33 5.86
CA ALA A 12 -13.82 14.69 6.76
C ALA A 12 -13.63 15.23 8.19
N ASN A 13 -12.86 14.53 9.02
CA ASN A 13 -12.49 14.98 10.35
C ASN A 13 -11.32 14.15 10.89
N ARG A 14 -10.74 14.63 12.00
CA ARG A 14 -9.60 13.96 12.66
C ARG A 14 -9.89 12.51 13.05
N LYS A 15 -11.12 12.17 13.46
CA LYS A 15 -11.49 10.80 13.86
C LYS A 15 -11.46 9.86 12.65
N VAL A 16 -12.01 10.28 11.52
CA VAL A 16 -11.97 9.54 10.25
C VAL A 16 -10.52 9.37 9.77
N ALA A 17 -9.73 10.44 9.77
CA ALA A 17 -8.33 10.39 9.37
C ALA A 17 -7.52 9.37 10.19
N LYS A 18 -7.67 9.39 11.53
CA LYS A 18 -7.04 8.41 12.42
C LYS A 18 -7.47 6.99 12.10
N LYS A 19 -8.77 6.76 11.87
CA LYS A 19 -9.29 5.42 11.58
C LYS A 19 -8.70 4.84 10.30
N ILE A 20 -8.60 5.65 9.24
CA ILE A 20 -8.04 5.22 7.95
C ILE A 20 -6.56 4.87 8.09
N VAL A 21 -5.77 5.75 8.71
CA VAL A 21 -4.34 5.52 8.93
C VAL A 21 -4.11 4.29 9.82
N SER A 22 -4.89 4.12 10.89
CA SER A 22 -4.82 2.94 11.76
C SER A 22 -5.05 1.66 10.96
N LYS A 23 -6.08 1.63 10.10
CA LYS A 23 -6.39 0.45 9.31
C LYS A 23 -5.28 0.08 8.32
N ILE A 24 -4.65 1.08 7.72
CA ILE A 24 -3.49 0.87 6.84
C ILE A 24 -2.31 0.33 7.64
N SER A 25 -1.99 0.92 8.80
CA SER A 25 -0.94 0.45 9.69
C SER A 25 -1.16 -0.98 10.17
N GLU A 26 -2.38 -1.31 10.65
CA GLU A 26 -2.75 -2.67 11.06
C GLU A 26 -2.57 -3.69 9.92
N THR A 27 -2.82 -3.28 8.67
CA THR A 27 -2.62 -4.14 7.51
C THR A 27 -1.13 -4.37 7.25
N ILE A 28 -0.29 -3.34 7.41
CA ILE A 28 1.17 -3.46 7.29
C ILE A 28 1.71 -4.36 8.41
N ASP A 29 1.21 -4.21 9.64
CA ASP A 29 1.59 -5.07 10.76
C ASP A 29 1.22 -6.53 10.49
N LEU A 30 0.06 -6.80 9.88
CA LEU A 30 -0.35 -8.14 9.47
C LEU A 30 0.63 -8.78 8.48
N LEU A 31 1.24 -7.99 7.59
CA LEU A 31 2.23 -8.49 6.63
C LEU A 31 3.49 -9.04 7.31
N THR A 32 3.81 -8.56 8.52
CA THR A 32 4.96 -9.11 9.28
C THR A 32 4.74 -10.56 9.71
N VAL A 33 3.49 -10.97 9.90
CA VAL A 33 3.11 -12.33 10.32
C VAL A 33 2.73 -13.18 9.12
N HIS A 34 2.10 -12.57 8.12
CA HIS A 34 1.62 -13.26 6.92
C HIS A 34 2.08 -12.53 5.65
N PRO A 35 3.37 -12.60 5.29
CA PRO A 35 3.95 -11.83 4.19
C PRO A 35 3.40 -12.19 2.80
N HIS A 36 2.68 -13.30 2.65
CA HIS A 36 2.17 -13.76 1.35
C HIS A 36 0.66 -13.64 1.17
N ILE A 37 -0.06 -12.94 2.07
CA ILE A 37 -1.53 -12.77 1.98
C ILE A 37 -1.97 -11.85 0.85
N GLY A 38 -1.07 -11.01 0.35
CA GLY A 38 -1.34 -10.14 -0.79
C GLY A 38 -1.25 -10.91 -2.10
N GLY A 39 -2.14 -10.57 -3.03
CA GLY A 39 -2.13 -11.10 -4.38
C GLY A 39 -0.91 -10.62 -5.15
N ILE A 40 -0.35 -11.48 -5.99
CA ILE A 40 0.76 -11.13 -6.88
C ILE A 40 0.26 -10.14 -7.94
N LEU A 41 1.05 -9.12 -8.23
CA LEU A 41 0.79 -8.18 -9.31
C LEU A 41 1.33 -8.71 -10.64
N SER A 42 0.55 -9.57 -11.29
CA SER A 42 0.96 -10.23 -12.54
C SER A 42 1.28 -9.26 -13.68
N ASP A 43 0.65 -8.08 -13.70
CA ASP A 43 0.91 -7.04 -14.71
C ASP A 43 2.35 -6.49 -14.64
N TYR A 44 3.08 -6.79 -13.56
CA TYR A 44 4.46 -6.37 -13.31
C TYR A 44 5.43 -7.56 -13.19
N ALA A 45 5.07 -8.72 -13.76
CA ALA A 45 5.88 -9.94 -13.68
C ALA A 45 7.25 -9.85 -14.36
N ASP A 46 7.41 -8.92 -15.30
CA ASP A 46 8.68 -8.69 -16.02
C ASP A 46 9.69 -7.85 -15.21
N LEU A 47 9.28 -7.28 -14.08
CA LEU A 47 10.17 -6.56 -13.18
C LEU A 47 11.05 -7.53 -12.37
N PRO A 48 12.22 -7.08 -11.86
CA PRO A 48 13.18 -7.94 -11.16
C PRO A 48 12.65 -8.57 -9.86
N PHE A 49 11.52 -8.09 -9.33
CA PHE A 49 10.95 -8.55 -8.06
C PHE A 49 9.50 -8.96 -8.21
N THR A 50 9.07 -9.93 -7.40
CA THR A 50 7.65 -10.31 -7.30
C THR A 50 6.93 -9.34 -6.38
N TYR A 51 6.22 -8.38 -6.99
CA TYR A 51 5.38 -7.44 -6.26
C TYR A 51 4.02 -8.05 -5.89
N ARG A 52 3.51 -7.60 -4.75
CA ARG A 52 2.24 -8.00 -4.17
C ARG A 52 1.42 -6.78 -3.82
N SER A 53 0.10 -6.97 -3.76
CA SER A 53 -0.81 -5.95 -3.24
C SER A 53 -1.85 -6.53 -2.29
N ILE A 54 -2.21 -5.73 -1.29
CA ILE A 54 -3.35 -5.99 -0.41
C ILE A 54 -4.16 -4.73 -0.21
N VAL A 55 -5.48 -4.83 -0.32
CA VAL A 55 -6.40 -3.72 -0.04
C VAL A 55 -6.45 -3.51 1.47
N ALA A 56 -5.92 -2.38 1.94
CA ALA A 56 -5.88 -2.03 3.35
C ALA A 56 -7.08 -1.16 3.76
N HIS A 57 -7.62 -0.39 2.81
CA HIS A 57 -8.82 0.43 2.95
C HIS A 57 -9.54 0.46 1.60
N PRO A 58 -10.86 0.69 1.51
CA PRO A 58 -11.58 0.74 0.22
C PRO A 58 -10.99 1.63 -0.89
N HIS A 59 -10.10 2.58 -0.54
CA HIS A 59 -9.41 3.46 -1.49
C HIS A 59 -7.90 3.28 -1.52
N TYR A 60 -7.33 2.44 -0.65
CA TYR A 60 -5.88 2.27 -0.55
C TYR A 60 -5.48 0.81 -0.57
N LYS A 61 -4.48 0.51 -1.39
CA LYS A 61 -3.76 -0.76 -1.36
C LYS A 61 -2.32 -0.53 -0.91
N VAL A 62 -1.78 -1.48 -0.17
CA VAL A 62 -0.35 -1.54 0.13
C VAL A 62 0.31 -2.34 -0.98
N ILE A 63 1.27 -1.74 -1.65
CA ILE A 63 2.16 -2.38 -2.63
C ILE A 63 3.45 -2.73 -1.93
N TYR A 64 3.86 -3.98 -2.01
CA TYR A 64 5.02 -4.47 -1.28
C TYR A 64 5.67 -5.66 -1.99
N ARG A 65 6.87 -6.02 -1.57
CA ARG A 65 7.53 -7.29 -1.91
C ARG A 65 8.01 -7.99 -0.66
N VAL A 66 8.36 -9.27 -0.82
CA VAL A 66 8.97 -10.09 0.22
C VAL A 66 10.37 -10.45 -0.24
N GLU A 67 11.37 -10.12 0.56
CA GLU A 67 12.77 -10.47 0.33
C GLU A 67 13.33 -11.12 1.59
N ASP A 68 13.84 -12.35 1.45
CA ASP A 68 14.22 -13.20 2.57
C ASP A 68 13.10 -13.24 3.64
N ASP A 69 13.38 -12.69 4.82
CA ASP A 69 12.44 -12.60 5.95
C ASP A 69 11.90 -11.18 6.16
N LYS A 70 11.96 -10.32 5.15
CA LYS A 70 11.55 -8.91 5.23
C LYS A 70 10.40 -8.60 4.27
N VAL A 71 9.45 -7.82 4.76
CA VAL A 71 8.44 -7.16 3.95
C VAL A 71 8.93 -5.74 3.64
N ILE A 72 9.09 -5.44 2.36
CA ILE A 72 9.47 -4.11 1.88
C ILE A 72 8.21 -3.46 1.30
N VAL A 73 7.69 -2.47 2.01
CA VAL A 73 6.55 -1.67 1.53
C VAL A 73 7.07 -0.66 0.52
N ILE A 74 6.64 -0.82 -0.73
CA ILE A 74 6.98 0.08 -1.83
C ILE A 74 6.11 1.33 -1.74
N SER A 75 4.78 1.15 -1.62
CA SER A 75 3.84 2.26 -1.65
C SER A 75 2.53 1.97 -0.92
N VAL A 76 1.89 3.03 -0.44
CA VAL A 76 0.48 3.02 -0.02
C VAL A 76 -0.32 3.74 -1.09
N TRP A 77 -0.71 2.98 -2.10
CA TRP A 77 -1.30 3.49 -3.35
C TRP A 77 -2.76 3.89 -3.17
N ASP A 78 -3.11 5.10 -3.62
CA ASP A 78 -4.50 5.57 -3.71
C ASP A 78 -5.15 5.05 -5.00
N CYS A 79 -6.03 4.06 -4.88
CA CYS A 79 -6.70 3.42 -6.01
C CYS A 79 -7.66 4.35 -6.78
N ARG A 80 -7.84 5.59 -6.35
CA ARG A 80 -8.63 6.60 -7.07
C ARG A 80 -7.80 7.37 -8.12
N GLN A 81 -6.47 7.25 -8.08
CA GLN A 81 -5.57 7.84 -9.07
C GLN A 81 -5.61 7.07 -10.39
N ASP A 82 -5.07 7.68 -11.45
CA ASP A 82 -4.85 7.00 -12.72
C ASP A 82 -3.91 5.80 -12.51
N PRO A 83 -4.30 4.57 -12.90
CA PRO A 83 -3.46 3.38 -12.73
C PRO A 83 -2.07 3.50 -13.36
N SER A 84 -1.91 4.27 -14.44
CA SER A 84 -0.61 4.49 -15.08
C SER A 84 0.40 5.21 -14.18
N GLY A 85 -0.07 5.92 -13.15
CA GLY A 85 0.79 6.54 -12.15
C GLY A 85 1.55 5.52 -11.29
N LEU A 86 1.03 4.29 -11.17
CA LEU A 86 1.63 3.21 -10.38
C LEU A 86 2.97 2.76 -10.95
N ASP A 87 3.18 2.91 -12.26
CA ASP A 87 4.44 2.55 -12.92
C ASP A 87 5.62 3.35 -12.36
N ASN A 88 5.38 4.58 -11.91
CA ASN A 88 6.42 5.43 -11.30
C ASN A 88 6.88 4.90 -9.95
N GLU A 89 6.02 4.18 -9.21
CA GLU A 89 6.35 3.61 -7.90
C GLU A 89 7.39 2.47 -8.03
N PHE A 90 7.61 1.94 -9.24
CA PHE A 90 8.60 0.90 -9.51
C PHE A 90 9.88 1.42 -10.20
N GLN A 91 9.93 2.70 -10.59
CA GLN A 91 11.08 3.32 -11.25
C GLN A 91 12.05 4.00 -10.28
N GLU A 92 11.67 4.16 -9.02
CA GLU A 92 12.47 4.83 -7.98
C GLU A 92 13.48 3.92 -7.26
N GLU A 93 13.70 2.69 -7.73
CA GLU A 93 14.69 1.73 -7.19
C GLU A 93 15.97 1.57 -8.05
#